data_AF-A0A6I3L5H9-F1
#
_entry.id   AF-A0A6I3L5H9-F1
#
_cell.length_a   1.000
_cell.length_b   1.000
_cell.length_c   1.000
_cell.angle_alpha   90.00
_cell.angle_beta   90.00
_cell.angle_gamma   90.00
#
_symmetry.space_group_name_H-M   'P 1'
#
loop_
_entity.id
_entity.type
_entity.pdbx_description
1 polymer ?
#
loop_
_entity_poly.entity_id
_entity_poly.type
_entity_poly.pdbx_seq_one_letter_code
_entity_poly.pdbx_strand_id
1 'polypeptide(L)'
;MKLTLGGRTTVPTSLLTVVLSWRSEHAVRAQAVLVGDHGRARSDRDFVWFDAPRHVSQAVTLDREPATGTARLSVSLPRTGPEVAGIVVIGSVAGGFAEVAGLRLTVFDHDHPVAWFEVGTPEPTPALVLGEFTRADDGWEFRALADAGVSLAGLVREFGVRIDPARVVEAEPRRTPPPPDSERADWHPDPRDPSRLRWWDGTTWTGATRPVPPQDSRHCPRCGIPRRRLFGAALFGSAPLCRECAAETAEYLRGWRPRAERALRGRTSHDDWDSLWAALRYQRIDRTAARDLLRPAAHDHLERLVAFTFADGVVDQADMDDFEDTVAELSLSGPVIEDLRRRLHRGRLLTRLRSGELPQQPTTGLHLDTDERIHLNLPAVHIRRMARGPKRTEGRLIVSNRKLRFTGADAGTEMPWARVVSVTAADGLVEVSATSARGGAILEVADPEYVAAAMEGALRIAKRLTLTPGRRDTRSIPPDVKAVVWQRDGGKCVECGDSHYLEFDHIIPISRGGATSPANLQILCRACNRTKGAHI
;
A
#
# COMPACT_ATOMS: atom_id res chain seq x y z
N MET A 1 -40.16 37.20 9.57
CA MET A 1 -41.44 37.60 8.92
C MET A 1 -41.92 36.51 7.98
N LYS A 2 -43.21 36.15 7.99
CA LYS A 2 -43.78 35.23 6.98
C LYS A 2 -44.06 36.01 5.69
N LEU A 3 -43.57 35.52 4.55
CA LEU A 3 -43.84 36.10 3.24
C LEU A 3 -44.85 35.24 2.47
N THR A 4 -45.63 35.88 1.59
CA THR A 4 -46.32 35.20 0.49
C THR A 4 -45.38 35.12 -0.71
N LEU A 5 -45.68 34.22 -1.65
CA LEU A 5 -44.93 34.16 -2.92
C LEU A 5 -44.93 35.53 -3.61
N GLY A 6 -43.76 35.98 -4.07
CA GLY A 6 -43.53 37.30 -4.66
C GLY A 6 -43.31 38.43 -3.64
N GLY A 7 -43.59 38.19 -2.35
CA GLY A 7 -43.42 39.17 -1.27
C GLY A 7 -41.96 39.54 -1.02
N ARG A 8 -41.73 40.77 -0.54
CA ARG A 8 -40.40 41.33 -0.26
C ARG A 8 -40.29 41.77 1.19
N THR A 9 -39.08 41.74 1.72
CA THR A 9 -38.74 42.33 3.02
C THR A 9 -37.30 42.83 3.01
N THR A 10 -37.05 43.91 3.72
CA THR A 10 -35.68 44.35 4.02
C THR A 10 -35.00 43.32 4.92
N VAL A 11 -33.73 43.02 4.64
CA VAL A 11 -32.89 42.13 5.46
C VAL A 11 -31.65 42.88 5.95
N PRO A 12 -31.12 42.54 7.14
CA PRO A 12 -29.93 43.20 7.64
C PRO A 12 -28.73 42.92 6.73
N THR A 13 -27.87 43.91 6.55
CA THR A 13 -26.61 43.75 5.80
C THR A 13 -25.58 43.03 6.68
N SER A 14 -25.81 41.75 6.94
CA SER A 14 -25.01 40.89 7.81
C SER A 14 -24.71 39.53 7.14
N LEU A 15 -24.17 38.60 7.92
CA LEU A 15 -24.09 37.19 7.52
C LEU A 15 -25.44 36.53 7.79
N LEU A 16 -26.15 36.20 6.71
CA LEU A 16 -27.42 35.50 6.75
C LEU A 16 -27.23 34.01 6.54
N THR A 17 -28.13 33.23 7.12
CA THR A 17 -28.27 31.80 6.82
C THR A 17 -29.56 31.57 6.07
N VAL A 18 -29.49 30.94 4.91
CA VAL A 18 -30.64 30.47 4.16
C VAL A 18 -30.77 28.96 4.36
N VAL A 19 -31.90 28.50 4.87
CA VAL A 19 -32.22 27.09 5.11
C VAL A 19 -33.42 26.70 4.28
N LEU A 20 -33.25 25.67 3.45
CA LEU A 20 -34.34 24.89 2.88
C LEU A 20 -34.62 23.71 3.80
N SER A 21 -35.88 23.44 4.11
CA SER A 21 -36.32 22.27 4.88
C SER A 21 -37.52 21.61 4.22
N TRP A 22 -37.61 20.28 4.27
CA TRP A 22 -38.70 19.50 3.68
C TRP A 22 -38.97 18.21 4.47
N ARG A 23 -40.04 17.49 4.12
CA ARG A 23 -40.50 16.26 4.79
C ARG A 23 -40.75 15.15 3.78
N SER A 24 -39.68 14.72 3.09
CA SER A 24 -39.73 13.64 2.09
C SER A 24 -38.37 12.95 1.95
N GLU A 25 -38.37 11.74 1.38
CA GLU A 25 -37.14 10.98 1.04
C GLU A 25 -36.31 11.65 -0.07
N HIS A 26 -36.93 12.50 -0.90
CA HIS A 26 -36.24 13.23 -1.95
C HIS A 26 -35.25 14.23 -1.37
N ALA A 27 -34.02 14.24 -1.91
CA ALA A 27 -32.99 15.17 -1.47
C ALA A 27 -33.01 16.45 -2.31
N VAL A 28 -33.49 17.55 -1.71
CA VAL A 28 -33.40 18.88 -2.31
C VAL A 28 -31.99 19.41 -2.11
N ARG A 29 -31.38 19.94 -3.17
CA ARG A 29 -30.08 20.61 -3.14
C ARG A 29 -30.27 22.10 -3.33
N ALA A 30 -29.50 22.90 -2.60
CA ALA A 30 -29.47 24.34 -2.75
C ALA A 30 -28.22 24.80 -3.51
N GLN A 31 -28.39 25.80 -4.36
CA GLN A 31 -27.34 26.47 -5.10
C GLN A 31 -27.57 27.98 -5.07
N ALA A 32 -26.58 28.76 -5.50
CA ALA A 32 -26.74 30.19 -5.66
C ALA A 32 -26.01 30.73 -6.90
N VAL A 33 -26.55 31.79 -7.48
CA VAL A 33 -25.90 32.55 -8.55
C VAL A 33 -25.78 34.00 -8.10
N LEU A 34 -24.57 34.56 -8.14
CA LEU A 34 -24.36 36.00 -7.94
C LEU A 34 -24.56 36.71 -9.28
N VAL A 35 -25.39 37.75 -9.30
CA VAL A 35 -25.78 38.48 -10.52
C VAL A 35 -25.38 39.95 -10.43
N GLY A 36 -24.96 40.52 -11.57
CA GLY A 36 -24.71 41.95 -11.72
C GLY A 36 -25.98 42.73 -12.09
N ASP A 37 -25.85 44.01 -12.42
CA ASP A 37 -26.96 44.96 -12.65
C ASP A 37 -27.94 44.54 -13.77
N HIS A 38 -27.54 43.64 -14.66
CA HIS A 38 -28.37 43.11 -15.74
C HIS A 38 -29.07 41.77 -15.39
N GLY A 39 -29.07 41.37 -14.12
CA GLY A 39 -29.67 40.10 -13.68
C GLY A 39 -28.94 38.87 -14.21
N ARG A 40 -27.68 39.00 -14.62
CA ARG A 40 -26.84 37.92 -15.14
C ARG A 40 -25.55 37.78 -14.34
N ALA A 41 -25.05 36.55 -14.23
CA ALA A 41 -23.73 36.23 -13.74
C ALA A 41 -22.65 36.89 -14.62
N ARG A 42 -21.56 37.35 -14.01
CA ARG A 42 -20.46 37.99 -14.74
C ARG A 42 -19.54 36.94 -15.35
N SER A 43 -19.44 35.78 -14.71
CA SER A 43 -18.73 34.61 -15.21
C SER A 43 -19.25 33.34 -14.55
N ASP A 44 -18.81 32.19 -15.05
CA ASP A 44 -19.14 30.87 -14.49
C ASP A 44 -18.69 30.71 -13.02
N ARG A 45 -17.78 31.58 -12.53
CA ARG A 45 -17.31 31.62 -11.14
C ARG A 45 -18.32 32.23 -10.17
N ASP A 46 -19.35 32.90 -10.67
CA ASP A 46 -20.44 33.44 -9.84
C ASP A 46 -21.50 32.39 -9.49
N PHE A 47 -21.37 31.17 -10.02
CA PHE A 47 -22.22 30.04 -9.66
C PHE A 47 -21.62 29.22 -8.51
N VAL A 48 -22.35 29.13 -7.40
CA VAL A 48 -21.99 28.35 -6.22
C VAL A 48 -22.86 27.09 -6.15
N TRP A 49 -22.21 25.94 -6.20
CA TRP A 49 -22.84 24.62 -6.31
C TRP A 49 -21.94 23.54 -5.70
N PHE A 50 -22.34 22.27 -5.75
CA PHE A 50 -21.67 21.20 -5.00
C PHE A 50 -20.15 21.11 -5.23
N ASP A 51 -19.69 21.20 -6.48
CA ASP A 51 -18.27 21.11 -6.84
C ASP A 51 -17.52 22.44 -6.73
N ALA A 52 -18.24 23.55 -6.59
CA ALA A 52 -17.69 24.87 -6.25
C ALA A 52 -18.47 25.46 -5.06
N PRO A 53 -18.29 24.91 -3.85
CA PRO A 53 -19.19 25.16 -2.71
C PRO A 53 -19.00 26.54 -2.07
N ARG A 54 -18.11 27.38 -2.60
CA ARG A 54 -17.83 28.72 -2.10
C ARG A 54 -17.58 29.66 -3.26
N HIS A 55 -18.19 30.85 -3.21
CA HIS A 55 -17.81 31.94 -4.10
C HIS A 55 -16.41 32.45 -3.75
N VAL A 56 -15.67 32.96 -4.75
CA VAL A 56 -14.33 33.53 -4.56
C VAL A 56 -14.29 34.68 -3.54
N SER A 57 -15.33 35.49 -3.46
CA SER A 57 -15.48 36.56 -2.46
C SER A 57 -15.88 36.05 -1.06
N GLN A 58 -16.25 34.78 -0.95
CA GLN A 58 -16.91 34.19 0.23
C GLN A 58 -18.25 34.88 0.58
N ALA A 59 -18.86 35.61 -0.36
CA ALA A 59 -20.21 36.14 -0.20
C ALA A 59 -21.27 35.04 -0.12
N VAL A 60 -21.05 33.88 -0.74
CA VAL A 60 -21.92 32.70 -0.58
C VAL A 60 -21.08 31.45 -0.34
N THR A 61 -21.50 30.62 0.62
CA THR A 61 -20.92 29.31 0.92
C THR A 61 -22.04 28.30 1.15
N LEU A 62 -21.91 27.12 0.55
CA LEU A 62 -22.80 25.98 0.75
C LEU A 62 -22.31 25.11 1.91
N ASP A 63 -23.24 24.69 2.75
CA ASP A 63 -23.02 23.60 3.69
C ASP A 63 -23.06 22.26 2.93
N ARG A 64 -21.98 21.48 3.05
CA ARG A 64 -21.83 20.19 2.35
C ARG A 64 -22.38 19.02 3.16
N GLU A 65 -22.59 19.22 4.46
CA GLU A 65 -23.07 18.20 5.40
C GLU A 65 -24.27 18.72 6.20
N PRO A 66 -25.33 19.20 5.54
CA PRO A 66 -26.50 19.70 6.25
C PRO A 66 -27.22 18.54 6.96
N ALA A 67 -27.98 18.88 8.01
CA ALA A 67 -28.83 17.92 8.70
C ALA A 67 -29.84 17.28 7.73
N THR A 68 -30.23 16.03 8.00
CA THR A 68 -31.22 15.30 7.20
C THR A 68 -32.50 16.10 6.98
N GLY A 69 -32.97 16.18 5.74
CA GLY A 69 -34.17 16.95 5.37
C GLY A 69 -33.93 18.46 5.27
N THR A 70 -32.68 18.91 5.27
CA THR A 70 -32.32 20.33 5.09
C THR A 70 -31.21 20.55 4.07
N ALA A 71 -31.16 21.76 3.52
CA ALA A 71 -30.03 22.29 2.76
C ALA A 71 -29.75 23.72 3.24
N ARG A 72 -28.47 24.09 3.40
CA ARG A 72 -28.08 25.36 4.04
C ARG A 72 -27.07 26.13 3.18
N LEU A 73 -27.31 27.44 3.03
CA LEU A 73 -26.34 28.40 2.47
C LEU A 73 -26.03 29.47 3.51
N SER A 74 -24.78 29.89 3.57
CA SER A 74 -24.35 31.11 4.26
C SER A 74 -24.20 32.22 3.22
N VAL A 75 -24.92 33.33 3.41
CA VAL A 75 -24.97 34.49 2.51
C VAL A 75 -24.45 35.72 3.26
N SER A 76 -23.23 36.14 2.97
CA SER A 76 -22.56 37.29 3.57
C SER A 76 -22.71 38.54 2.69
N LEU A 77 -23.78 39.30 2.92
CA LEU A 77 -24.06 40.52 2.15
C LEU A 77 -22.93 41.57 2.23
N PRO A 78 -22.24 41.80 3.36
CA PRO A 78 -21.09 42.72 3.41
C PRO A 78 -19.88 42.31 2.55
N ARG A 79 -19.79 41.04 2.16
CA ARG A 79 -18.69 40.51 1.32
C ARG A 79 -19.01 40.59 -0.17
N THR A 80 -20.20 41.07 -0.54
CA THR A 80 -20.55 41.29 -1.94
C THR A 80 -19.85 42.54 -2.47
N GLY A 81 -19.07 42.40 -3.55
CA GLY A 81 -18.44 43.55 -4.21
C GLY A 81 -19.49 44.51 -4.81
N PRO A 82 -19.11 45.76 -5.13
CA PRO A 82 -20.02 46.76 -5.70
C PRO A 82 -20.67 46.33 -7.03
N GLU A 83 -19.97 45.49 -7.78
CA GLU A 83 -20.40 44.83 -9.02
C GLU A 83 -21.56 43.80 -8.92
N VAL A 84 -21.94 43.37 -7.70
CA VAL A 84 -22.95 42.33 -7.45
C VAL A 84 -24.23 43.04 -7.02
N ALA A 85 -25.19 43.07 -7.92
CA ALA A 85 -26.52 43.65 -7.70
C ALA A 85 -27.44 42.71 -6.94
N GLY A 86 -27.22 41.39 -7.04
CA GLY A 86 -28.07 40.40 -6.40
C GLY A 86 -27.48 39.01 -6.21
N ILE A 87 -28.16 38.20 -5.41
CA ILE A 87 -27.85 36.79 -5.17
C ILE A 87 -29.15 36.00 -5.31
N VAL A 88 -29.19 35.10 -6.28
CA VAL A 88 -30.34 34.22 -6.55
C VAL A 88 -30.12 32.88 -5.87
N VAL A 89 -31.11 32.41 -5.13
CA VAL A 89 -31.11 31.08 -4.47
C VAL A 89 -31.92 30.11 -5.33
N ILE A 90 -31.30 29.00 -5.71
CA ILE A 90 -31.89 27.97 -6.54
C ILE A 90 -32.00 26.67 -5.73
N GLY A 91 -33.12 25.98 -5.88
CA GLY A 91 -33.31 24.62 -5.40
C GLY A 91 -33.41 23.65 -6.57
N SER A 92 -32.84 22.45 -6.44
CA SER A 92 -33.01 21.37 -7.41
C SER A 92 -33.26 20.03 -6.73
N VAL A 93 -34.04 19.16 -7.35
CA VAL A 93 -34.33 17.81 -6.83
C VAL A 93 -34.45 16.81 -7.97
N ALA A 94 -33.92 15.60 -7.76
CA ALA A 94 -34.08 14.51 -8.72
C ALA A 94 -35.54 13.99 -8.70
N GLY A 95 -36.15 13.83 -9.87
CA GLY A 95 -37.56 13.42 -10.01
C GLY A 95 -38.58 14.56 -9.94
N GLY A 96 -38.17 15.77 -9.55
CA GLY A 96 -39.02 16.96 -9.55
C GLY A 96 -39.63 17.31 -8.18
N PHE A 97 -40.09 18.55 -8.05
CA PHE A 97 -40.58 19.12 -6.79
C PHE A 97 -42.01 18.70 -6.40
N ALA A 98 -42.75 18.03 -7.28
CA ALA A 98 -44.12 17.58 -7.02
C ALA A 98 -44.22 16.59 -5.84
N GLU A 99 -43.18 15.77 -5.62
CA GLU A 99 -43.13 14.76 -4.55
C GLU A 99 -42.46 15.27 -3.26
N VAL A 100 -42.02 16.54 -3.24
CA VAL A 100 -41.36 17.16 -2.08
C VAL A 100 -42.40 17.79 -1.17
N ALA A 101 -42.80 17.08 -0.11
CA ALA A 101 -43.78 17.57 0.85
C ALA A 101 -43.17 18.59 1.83
N GLY A 102 -43.90 19.68 2.11
CA GLY A 102 -43.57 20.65 3.16
C GLY A 102 -42.28 21.44 2.92
N LEU A 103 -41.96 21.76 1.67
CA LEU A 103 -40.79 22.55 1.31
C LEU A 103 -40.94 23.99 1.82
N ARG A 104 -39.98 24.42 2.64
CA ARG A 104 -39.93 25.77 3.23
C ARG A 104 -38.54 26.37 3.04
N LEU A 105 -38.49 27.67 2.71
CA LEU A 105 -37.27 28.47 2.79
C LEU A 105 -37.36 29.41 3.99
N THR A 106 -36.32 29.43 4.81
CA THR A 106 -36.15 30.38 5.92
C THR A 106 -34.81 31.10 5.81
N VAL A 107 -34.82 32.42 5.94
CA VAL A 107 -33.64 33.28 6.06
C VAL A 107 -33.51 33.68 7.52
N PHE A 108 -32.36 33.40 8.11
CA PHE A 108 -31.99 33.76 9.46
C PHE A 108 -30.90 34.83 9.46
N ASP A 109 -31.03 35.79 10.37
CA ASP A 109 -29.90 36.57 10.86
C ASP A 109 -29.50 36.00 12.21
N HIS A 110 -28.30 35.43 12.30
CA HIS A 110 -27.89 34.55 13.39
C HIS A 110 -28.90 33.40 13.57
N ASP A 111 -29.60 33.33 14.71
CA ASP A 111 -30.64 32.32 14.99
C ASP A 111 -32.07 32.88 14.86
N HIS A 112 -32.21 34.15 14.43
CA HIS A 112 -33.51 34.83 14.34
C HIS A 112 -34.05 34.78 12.91
N PRO A 113 -35.24 34.19 12.66
CA PRO A 113 -35.82 34.12 11.32
C PRO A 113 -36.34 35.48 10.85
N VAL A 114 -35.61 36.11 9.93
CA VAL A 114 -35.96 37.42 9.36
C VAL A 114 -36.99 37.30 8.24
N ALA A 115 -36.94 36.24 7.42
CA ALA A 115 -37.92 35.96 6.36
C ALA A 115 -38.16 34.46 6.23
N TRP A 116 -39.39 34.04 5.96
CA TRP A 116 -39.68 32.64 5.60
C TRP A 116 -40.97 32.51 4.80
N PHE A 117 -41.06 31.48 3.96
CA PHE A 117 -42.29 31.14 3.25
C PHE A 117 -42.34 29.66 2.91
N GLU A 118 -43.55 29.14 2.72
CA GLU A 118 -43.78 27.79 2.20
C GLU A 118 -43.72 27.85 0.67
N VAL A 119 -42.92 26.98 0.07
CA VAL A 119 -42.79 26.86 -1.38
C VAL A 119 -43.91 25.95 -1.86
N GLY A 120 -44.91 26.52 -2.53
CA GLY A 120 -45.90 25.71 -3.26
C GLY A 120 -45.23 25.05 -4.47
N THR A 121 -45.45 23.75 -4.67
CA THR A 121 -44.85 22.98 -5.77
C THR A 121 -45.94 22.49 -6.74
N PRO A 122 -46.52 23.37 -7.58
CA PRO A 122 -47.69 23.01 -8.39
C PRO A 122 -47.36 22.11 -9.60
N GLU A 123 -46.11 22.08 -10.06
CA GLU A 123 -45.71 21.35 -11.27
C GLU A 123 -44.47 20.46 -11.02
N PRO A 124 -44.32 19.32 -11.73
CA PRO A 124 -43.15 18.43 -11.63
C PRO A 124 -41.93 19.04 -12.33
N THR A 125 -41.41 20.13 -11.77
CA THR A 125 -40.17 20.76 -12.22
C THR A 125 -38.97 20.25 -11.42
N PRO A 126 -37.81 19.97 -12.05
CA PRO A 126 -36.58 19.57 -11.37
C PRO A 126 -35.81 20.72 -10.71
N ALA A 127 -36.13 21.99 -11.00
CA ALA A 127 -35.41 23.16 -10.48
C ALA A 127 -36.30 24.39 -10.30
N LEU A 128 -36.11 25.10 -9.19
CA LEU A 128 -36.87 26.31 -8.82
C LEU A 128 -35.93 27.45 -8.42
N VAL A 129 -36.25 28.68 -8.79
CA VAL A 129 -35.73 29.88 -8.12
C VAL A 129 -36.57 30.10 -6.87
N LEU A 130 -35.92 30.00 -5.70
CA LEU A 130 -36.59 30.02 -4.40
C LEU A 130 -36.48 31.38 -3.71
N GLY A 131 -35.57 32.25 -4.16
CA GLY A 131 -35.52 33.60 -3.64
C GLY A 131 -34.39 34.40 -4.23
N GLU A 132 -34.46 35.69 -4.01
CA GLU A 132 -33.49 36.64 -4.54
C GLU A 132 -33.18 37.70 -3.49
N PHE A 133 -31.88 37.91 -3.24
CA PHE A 133 -31.39 39.08 -2.53
C PHE A 133 -31.04 40.15 -3.56
N THR A 134 -31.56 41.35 -3.40
CA THR A 134 -31.26 42.49 -4.28
C THR A 134 -30.77 43.67 -3.47
N ARG A 135 -29.81 44.41 -4.04
CA ARG A 135 -29.33 45.66 -3.46
C ARG A 135 -30.35 46.77 -3.73
N ALA A 136 -30.75 47.48 -2.69
CA ALA A 136 -31.63 48.64 -2.74
C ALA A 136 -30.89 49.88 -2.20
N ASP A 137 -31.46 51.07 -2.40
CA ASP A 137 -30.80 52.36 -2.06
C ASP A 137 -30.35 52.44 -0.59
N ASP A 138 -31.08 51.81 0.33
CA ASP A 138 -30.81 51.83 1.78
C ASP A 138 -30.40 50.46 2.37
N GLY A 139 -29.98 49.49 1.54
CA GLY A 139 -29.51 48.18 2.03
C GLY A 139 -29.84 47.00 1.11
N TRP A 140 -30.31 45.90 1.69
CA TRP A 140 -30.64 44.67 0.96
C TRP A 140 -32.08 44.26 1.19
N GLU A 141 -32.74 43.79 0.13
CA GLU A 141 -34.07 43.19 0.18
C GLU A 141 -34.01 41.71 -0.19
N PHE A 142 -34.82 40.89 0.47
CA PHE A 142 -35.09 39.52 0.08
C PHE A 142 -36.49 39.40 -0.52
N ARG A 143 -36.60 38.74 -1.67
CA ARG A 143 -37.85 38.40 -2.35
C ARG A 143 -38.09 36.90 -2.35
N ALA A 144 -39.28 36.47 -1.93
CA ALA A 144 -39.71 35.08 -1.98
C ALA A 144 -40.16 34.70 -3.40
N LEU A 145 -39.62 33.62 -3.96
CA LEU A 145 -39.88 33.16 -5.33
C LEU A 145 -40.15 31.64 -5.38
N ALA A 146 -40.71 31.18 -6.49
CA ALA A 146 -40.93 29.77 -6.80
C ALA A 146 -41.01 29.60 -8.33
N ASP A 147 -40.14 30.30 -9.04
CA ASP A 147 -40.16 30.34 -10.51
C ASP A 147 -39.52 29.06 -11.04
N ALA A 148 -40.27 28.31 -11.86
CA ALA A 148 -39.85 27.01 -12.38
C ALA A 148 -38.93 27.15 -13.58
N GLY A 149 -37.82 26.40 -13.56
CA GLY A 149 -36.98 26.16 -14.72
C GLY A 149 -37.32 24.83 -15.40
N VAL A 150 -37.01 24.70 -16.68
CA VAL A 150 -37.13 23.43 -17.42
C VAL A 150 -36.13 22.38 -16.89
N SER A 151 -34.94 22.83 -16.46
CA SER A 151 -33.92 22.04 -15.78
C SER A 151 -33.00 22.96 -14.98
N LEU A 152 -32.21 22.42 -14.04
CA LEU A 152 -31.17 23.20 -13.35
C LEU A 152 -30.19 23.83 -14.36
N ALA A 153 -29.81 23.05 -15.38
CA ALA A 153 -28.89 23.53 -16.40
C ALA A 153 -29.53 24.57 -17.35
N GLY A 154 -30.84 24.50 -17.59
CA GLY A 154 -31.57 25.54 -18.31
C GLY A 154 -31.63 26.82 -17.50
N LEU A 155 -32.05 26.71 -16.25
CA LEU A 155 -32.21 27.85 -15.33
C LEU A 155 -30.89 28.61 -15.10
N VAL A 156 -29.79 27.88 -14.90
CA VAL A 156 -28.47 28.50 -14.70
C VAL A 156 -27.95 29.18 -15.98
N ARG A 157 -28.31 28.67 -17.17
CA ARG A 157 -27.99 29.32 -18.46
C ARG A 157 -28.78 30.62 -18.66
N GLU A 158 -30.00 30.73 -18.13
CA GLU A 158 -30.77 31.98 -18.18
C GLU A 158 -30.05 33.13 -17.46
N PHE A 159 -29.34 32.80 -16.37
CA PHE A 159 -28.45 33.73 -15.68
C PHE A 159 -27.09 33.94 -16.37
N GLY A 160 -26.85 33.37 -17.55
CA GLY A 160 -25.62 33.59 -18.34
C GLY A 160 -24.40 32.75 -17.92
N VAL A 161 -24.58 31.73 -17.06
CA VAL A 161 -23.51 30.81 -16.67
C VAL A 161 -23.36 29.72 -17.74
N ARG A 162 -22.12 29.50 -18.20
CA ARG A 162 -21.78 28.41 -19.12
C ARG A 162 -21.57 27.14 -18.33
N ILE A 163 -22.39 26.15 -18.66
CA ILE A 163 -22.31 24.83 -18.09
C ILE A 163 -21.58 23.93 -19.07
N ASP A 164 -20.41 23.43 -18.66
CA ASP A 164 -19.74 22.34 -19.35
C ASP A 164 -20.56 21.04 -19.13
N PRO A 165 -21.11 20.42 -20.19
CA PRO A 165 -21.87 19.19 -20.05
C PRO A 165 -21.03 18.03 -19.46
N ALA A 166 -19.69 18.08 -19.53
CA ALA A 166 -18.82 17.11 -18.86
C ALA A 166 -18.74 17.32 -17.33
N ARG A 167 -19.18 18.48 -16.82
CA ARG A 167 -19.21 18.80 -15.38
C ARG A 167 -20.57 18.60 -14.73
N VAL A 168 -21.66 18.51 -15.48
CA VAL A 168 -22.98 18.14 -14.91
C VAL A 168 -23.05 16.63 -14.84
N VAL A 169 -22.36 16.07 -13.86
CA VAL A 169 -22.64 14.69 -13.44
C VAL A 169 -23.97 14.77 -12.70
N GLU A 170 -25.04 14.43 -13.43
CA GLU A 170 -26.31 14.01 -12.87
C GLU A 170 -26.00 13.06 -11.71
N ALA A 171 -26.55 13.35 -10.52
CA ALA A 171 -26.18 12.67 -9.28
C ALA A 171 -26.15 11.15 -9.51
N GLU A 172 -24.97 10.54 -9.46
CA GLU A 172 -24.86 9.09 -9.44
C GLU A 172 -25.80 8.57 -8.34
N PRO A 173 -26.62 7.54 -8.60
CA PRO A 173 -27.44 6.93 -7.57
C PRO A 173 -26.50 6.57 -6.42
N ARG A 174 -26.83 7.00 -5.19
CA ARG A 174 -26.01 6.81 -3.99
C ARG A 174 -25.37 5.42 -4.05
N ARG A 175 -24.07 5.35 -4.39
CA ARG A 175 -23.35 4.08 -4.38
C ARG A 175 -23.47 3.56 -2.95
N THR A 176 -24.04 2.36 -2.79
CA THR A 176 -24.11 1.74 -1.47
C THR A 176 -22.70 1.74 -0.89
N PRO A 177 -22.46 2.32 0.30
CA PRO A 177 -21.12 2.46 0.84
C PRO A 177 -20.47 1.08 0.95
N PRO A 178 -19.13 0.98 0.80
CA PRO A 178 -18.41 -0.27 1.00
C PRO A 178 -18.68 -0.81 2.42
N PRO A 179 -18.69 -2.14 2.62
CA PRO A 179 -18.84 -2.72 3.95
C PRO A 179 -17.62 -2.42 4.83
N PRO A 180 -17.73 -2.60 6.16
CA PRO A 180 -16.55 -2.70 7.03
C PRO A 180 -15.59 -3.80 6.54
N ASP A 181 -14.28 -3.60 6.69
CA ASP A 181 -13.23 -4.51 6.20
C ASP A 181 -13.31 -4.81 4.68
N SER A 182 -13.68 -3.81 3.87
CA SER A 182 -13.83 -3.93 2.41
C SER A 182 -12.55 -4.21 1.63
N GLU A 183 -11.40 -4.35 2.30
CA GLU A 183 -10.10 -4.64 1.68
C GLU A 183 -10.08 -6.00 0.98
N ARG A 184 -11.02 -6.90 1.30
CA ARG A 184 -11.09 -8.25 0.74
C ARG A 184 -12.50 -8.62 0.33
N ALA A 185 -12.63 -9.43 -0.72
CA ALA A 185 -13.91 -9.96 -1.18
C ALA A 185 -14.52 -10.91 -0.15
N ASP A 186 -15.69 -10.62 0.41
CA ASP A 186 -16.38 -11.47 1.39
C ASP A 186 -17.92 -11.27 1.39
N TRP A 187 -18.61 -12.10 2.16
CA TRP A 187 -20.02 -11.97 2.48
C TRP A 187 -20.21 -11.01 3.66
N HIS A 188 -20.96 -9.93 3.44
CA HIS A 188 -21.31 -8.96 4.48
C HIS A 188 -22.83 -8.83 4.62
N PRO A 189 -23.36 -8.40 5.78
CA PRO A 189 -24.78 -8.07 5.91
C PRO A 189 -25.21 -7.09 4.81
N ASP A 190 -26.31 -7.37 4.11
CA ASP A 190 -26.80 -6.50 3.05
C ASP A 190 -27.25 -5.15 3.66
N PRO A 191 -26.68 -4.01 3.21
CA PRO A 191 -27.08 -2.70 3.71
C PRO A 191 -28.57 -2.38 3.53
N ARG A 192 -29.27 -3.09 2.65
CA ARG A 192 -30.71 -2.94 2.40
C ARG A 192 -31.57 -3.96 3.16
N ASP A 193 -31.00 -5.10 3.55
CA ASP A 193 -31.71 -6.18 4.25
C ASP A 193 -30.74 -6.95 5.18
N PRO A 194 -30.64 -6.57 6.46
CA PRO A 194 -29.73 -7.22 7.41
C PRO A 194 -29.99 -8.72 7.64
N SER A 195 -31.13 -9.28 7.20
CA SER A 195 -31.40 -10.72 7.28
C SER A 195 -30.67 -11.53 6.20
N ARG A 196 -30.06 -10.84 5.23
CA ARG A 196 -29.31 -11.41 4.12
C ARG A 196 -27.86 -10.98 4.16
N LEU A 197 -27.02 -11.86 3.62
CA LEU A 197 -25.66 -11.57 3.24
C LEU A 197 -25.64 -11.18 1.76
N ARG A 198 -24.86 -10.18 1.41
CA ARG A 198 -24.56 -9.76 0.06
C ARG A 198 -23.05 -9.85 -0.18
N TRP A 199 -22.66 -10.28 -1.37
CA TRP A 199 -21.26 -10.47 -1.72
C TRP A 199 -20.60 -9.17 -2.17
N TRP A 200 -19.52 -8.79 -1.50
CA TRP A 200 -18.57 -7.75 -1.91
C TRP A 200 -17.42 -8.42 -2.67
N ASP A 201 -17.11 -7.95 -3.88
CA ASP A 201 -16.04 -8.53 -4.70
C ASP A 201 -14.64 -7.95 -4.44
N GLY A 202 -14.51 -7.05 -3.46
CA GLY A 202 -13.31 -6.25 -3.20
C GLY A 202 -13.43 -4.81 -3.70
N THR A 203 -14.35 -4.53 -4.62
CA THR A 203 -14.52 -3.21 -5.24
C THR A 203 -15.96 -2.73 -5.27
N THR A 204 -16.92 -3.64 -5.43
CA THR A 204 -18.34 -3.34 -5.55
C THR A 204 -19.24 -4.41 -4.92
N TRP A 205 -20.46 -4.00 -4.58
CA TRP A 205 -21.50 -4.91 -4.15
C TRP A 205 -22.12 -5.63 -5.34
N THR A 206 -21.97 -6.95 -5.40
CA THR A 206 -22.55 -7.77 -6.49
C THR A 206 -24.03 -8.06 -6.29
N GLY A 207 -24.68 -8.71 -7.25
CA GLY A 207 -26.07 -9.18 -7.13
C GLY A 207 -26.24 -10.47 -6.32
N ALA A 208 -25.15 -11.12 -5.91
CA ALA A 208 -25.22 -12.38 -5.18
C ALA A 208 -25.65 -12.16 -3.72
N THR A 209 -26.70 -12.86 -3.31
CA THR A 209 -27.26 -12.79 -1.93
C THR A 209 -27.46 -14.18 -1.34
N ARG A 210 -27.31 -14.32 -0.02
CA ARG A 210 -27.57 -15.57 0.74
C ARG A 210 -28.27 -15.25 2.06
N PRO A 211 -29.05 -16.18 2.65
CA PRO A 211 -29.59 -15.98 3.99
C PRO A 211 -28.48 -15.98 5.04
N VAL A 212 -28.61 -15.15 6.08
CA VAL A 212 -27.75 -15.23 7.26
C VAL A 212 -28.07 -16.54 8.01
N PRO A 213 -27.09 -17.46 8.21
CA PRO A 213 -27.34 -18.68 8.96
C PRO A 213 -27.62 -18.37 10.44
N PRO A 214 -28.45 -19.16 11.14
CA PRO A 214 -28.53 -19.09 12.60
C PRO A 214 -27.16 -19.40 13.23
N GLN A 215 -26.76 -18.64 14.24
CA GLN A 215 -25.48 -18.84 14.95
C GLN A 215 -25.56 -19.94 16.05
N ASP A 216 -26.63 -20.73 16.09
CA ASP A 216 -26.77 -21.79 17.08
C ASP A 216 -26.08 -23.10 16.62
N SER A 217 -25.76 -23.96 17.59
CA SER A 217 -25.15 -25.27 17.33
C SER A 217 -26.12 -26.31 16.74
N ARG A 218 -27.41 -25.97 16.63
CA ARG A 218 -28.48 -26.86 16.15
C ARG A 218 -28.68 -26.74 14.65
N HIS A 219 -28.15 -25.70 14.01
CA HIS A 219 -28.23 -25.50 12.56
C HIS A 219 -26.86 -25.69 11.90
N CYS A 220 -26.87 -26.03 10.62
CA CYS A 220 -25.65 -26.09 9.82
C CYS A 220 -25.10 -24.67 9.63
N PRO A 221 -23.83 -24.39 9.95
CA PRO A 221 -23.28 -23.04 9.83
C PRO A 221 -23.21 -22.54 8.38
N ARG A 222 -23.21 -23.44 7.38
CA ARG A 222 -23.17 -23.09 5.95
C ARG A 222 -24.55 -22.86 5.33
N CYS A 223 -25.51 -23.77 5.54
CA CYS A 223 -26.84 -23.68 4.89
C CYS A 223 -28.00 -23.31 5.83
N GLY A 224 -27.78 -23.27 7.14
CA GLY A 224 -28.82 -22.95 8.13
C GLY A 224 -29.86 -24.06 8.35
N ILE A 225 -29.74 -25.24 7.72
CA ILE A 225 -30.69 -26.34 7.90
C ILE A 225 -30.55 -26.94 9.31
N PRO A 226 -31.67 -27.23 10.02
CA PRO A 226 -31.63 -27.88 11.34
C PRO A 226 -30.95 -29.25 11.29
N ARG A 227 -30.05 -29.50 12.23
CA ARG A 227 -29.34 -30.76 12.39
C ARG A 227 -30.15 -31.69 13.29
N ARG A 228 -30.41 -32.91 12.82
CA ARG A 228 -30.83 -34.00 13.72
C ARG A 228 -29.62 -34.35 14.60
N ARG A 229 -29.81 -34.40 15.93
CA ARG A 229 -28.75 -34.60 16.94
C ARG A 229 -27.77 -35.71 16.51
N LEU A 230 -26.51 -35.36 16.29
CA LEU A 230 -25.41 -36.32 16.19
C LEU A 230 -24.78 -36.42 17.57
N PHE A 231 -24.94 -37.58 18.22
CA PHE A 231 -24.15 -37.95 19.39
C PHE A 231 -22.66 -37.99 19.01
N GLY A 232 -21.82 -37.24 19.71
CA GLY A 232 -20.36 -37.51 19.76
C GLY A 232 -19.42 -36.66 18.92
N ALA A 233 -19.71 -35.38 18.61
CA ALA A 233 -18.72 -34.52 17.92
C ALA A 233 -18.75 -33.07 18.42
N ALA A 234 -18.32 -32.85 19.66
CA ALA A 234 -17.93 -31.52 20.15
C ALA A 234 -16.93 -31.69 21.29
N LEU A 235 -15.65 -31.83 20.97
CA LEU A 235 -14.60 -31.59 21.96
C LEU A 235 -13.52 -30.62 21.46
N PHE A 236 -13.26 -30.48 20.16
CA PHE A 236 -12.38 -29.43 19.64
C PHE A 236 -12.78 -29.06 18.20
N GLY A 237 -13.23 -27.82 17.97
CA GLY A 237 -13.49 -27.27 16.62
C GLY A 237 -14.93 -26.81 16.35
N SER A 238 -15.07 -25.96 15.32
CA SER A 238 -16.33 -25.41 14.81
C SER A 238 -17.40 -26.47 14.57
N ALA A 239 -18.68 -26.12 14.79
CA ALA A 239 -19.81 -27.05 14.63
C ALA A 239 -19.79 -27.74 13.25
N PRO A 240 -19.83 -29.09 13.19
CA PRO A 240 -19.67 -29.78 11.91
C PRO A 240 -20.81 -29.47 10.92
N LEU A 241 -20.46 -29.38 9.64
CA LEU A 241 -21.41 -29.21 8.53
C LEU A 241 -22.46 -30.34 8.51
N CYS A 242 -23.63 -30.09 7.91
CA CYS A 242 -24.55 -31.17 7.57
C CYS A 242 -23.94 -32.08 6.48
N ARG A 243 -24.46 -33.31 6.32
CA ARG A 243 -23.91 -34.31 5.39
C ARG A 243 -23.78 -33.81 3.95
N GLU A 244 -24.78 -33.07 3.47
CA GLU A 244 -24.81 -32.51 2.12
C GLU A 244 -23.77 -31.41 1.94
N CYS A 245 -23.76 -30.40 2.82
CA CYS A 245 -22.73 -29.35 2.80
C CYS A 245 -21.31 -29.92 2.95
N ALA A 246 -21.12 -30.99 3.74
CA ALA A 246 -19.83 -31.66 3.87
C ALA A 246 -19.40 -32.32 2.54
N ALA A 247 -20.33 -33.01 1.86
CA ALA A 247 -20.07 -33.64 0.56
C ALA A 247 -19.74 -32.61 -0.52
N GLU A 248 -20.52 -31.53 -0.63
CA GLU A 248 -20.25 -30.42 -1.56
C GLU A 248 -18.91 -29.75 -1.28
N THR A 249 -18.57 -29.54 0.00
CA THR A 249 -17.28 -28.94 0.39
C THR A 249 -16.13 -29.82 -0.05
N ALA A 250 -16.21 -31.12 0.20
CA ALA A 250 -15.19 -32.07 -0.23
C ALA A 250 -15.04 -32.11 -1.76
N GLU A 251 -16.15 -32.08 -2.50
CA GLU A 251 -16.13 -32.05 -3.97
C GLU A 251 -15.50 -30.77 -4.51
N TYR A 252 -15.90 -29.61 -3.98
CA TYR A 252 -15.32 -28.33 -4.37
C TYR A 252 -13.81 -28.29 -4.09
N LEU A 253 -13.38 -28.75 -2.91
CA LEU A 253 -11.98 -28.79 -2.53
C LEU A 253 -11.14 -29.73 -3.41
N ARG A 254 -11.72 -30.84 -3.91
CA ARG A 254 -11.04 -31.72 -4.90
C ARG A 254 -10.69 -30.98 -6.20
N GLY A 255 -11.59 -30.14 -6.71
CA GLY A 255 -11.35 -29.34 -7.91
C GLY A 255 -10.53 -28.06 -7.64
N TRP A 256 -10.56 -27.55 -6.41
CA TRP A 256 -9.80 -26.38 -6.00
C TRP A 256 -8.32 -26.70 -5.75
N ARG A 257 -8.02 -27.83 -5.11
CA ARG A 257 -6.66 -28.19 -4.68
C ARG A 257 -5.60 -28.13 -5.79
N PRO A 258 -5.76 -28.74 -6.98
CA PRO A 258 -4.71 -28.70 -7.99
C PRO A 258 -4.41 -27.29 -8.52
N ARG A 259 -5.42 -26.40 -8.49
CA ARG A 259 -5.23 -24.99 -8.87
C ARG A 259 -4.44 -24.24 -7.81
N ALA A 260 -4.78 -24.46 -6.54
CA ALA A 260 -4.06 -23.88 -5.40
C ALA A 260 -2.62 -24.40 -5.30
N GLU A 261 -2.37 -25.70 -5.50
CA GLU A 261 -1.02 -26.24 -5.52
C GLU A 261 -0.18 -25.70 -6.68
N ARG A 262 -0.80 -25.42 -7.84
CA ARG A 262 -0.10 -24.79 -8.97
C ARG A 262 0.23 -23.33 -8.69
N ALA A 263 -0.72 -22.57 -8.13
CA ALA A 263 -0.48 -21.18 -7.73
C ALA A 263 0.64 -21.10 -6.70
N LEU A 264 0.61 -21.96 -5.67
CA LEU A 264 1.67 -22.07 -4.67
C LEU A 264 3.03 -22.44 -5.27
N ARG A 265 3.09 -23.28 -6.32
CA ARG A 265 4.36 -23.64 -6.99
C ARG A 265 4.84 -22.59 -7.99
N GLY A 266 3.97 -21.70 -8.45
CA GLY A 266 4.23 -20.81 -9.58
C GLY A 266 4.47 -19.37 -9.15
N ARG A 267 5.10 -18.60 -10.03
CA ARG A 267 5.11 -17.13 -9.98
C ARG A 267 3.77 -16.57 -10.48
N THR A 268 2.64 -17.10 -10.02
CA THR A 268 1.34 -16.49 -10.33
C THR A 268 1.27 -15.12 -9.67
N SER A 269 0.54 -14.17 -10.26
CA SER A 269 0.35 -12.88 -9.60
C SER A 269 -0.35 -13.10 -8.25
N HIS A 270 -0.11 -12.21 -7.28
CA HIS A 270 -0.81 -12.21 -6.00
C HIS A 270 -2.35 -12.27 -6.21
N ASP A 271 -2.84 -11.61 -7.27
CA ASP A 271 -4.24 -11.57 -7.67
C ASP A 271 -4.85 -12.96 -7.97
N ASP A 272 -4.09 -13.89 -8.57
CA ASP A 272 -4.56 -15.25 -8.86
C ASP A 272 -4.77 -16.05 -7.57
N TRP A 273 -3.87 -15.86 -6.61
CA TRP A 273 -3.90 -16.55 -5.32
C TRP A 273 -5.02 -16.02 -4.42
N ASP A 274 -5.17 -14.69 -4.36
CA ASP A 274 -6.28 -14.05 -3.65
C ASP A 274 -7.64 -14.45 -4.23
N SER A 275 -7.72 -14.58 -5.57
CA SER A 275 -8.93 -15.07 -6.25
C SER A 275 -9.31 -16.49 -5.82
N LEU A 276 -8.33 -17.37 -5.58
CA LEU A 276 -8.59 -18.73 -5.08
C LEU A 276 -9.15 -18.74 -3.66
N TRP A 277 -8.66 -17.86 -2.78
CA TRP A 277 -9.21 -17.70 -1.45
C TRP A 277 -10.58 -17.02 -1.45
N ALA A 278 -10.78 -16.01 -2.32
CA ALA A 278 -12.08 -15.37 -2.53
C ALA A 278 -13.12 -16.39 -3.00
N ALA A 279 -12.74 -17.31 -3.89
CA ALA A 279 -13.63 -18.38 -4.34
C ALA A 279 -14.08 -19.31 -3.19
N LEU A 280 -13.20 -19.62 -2.23
CA LEU A 280 -13.58 -20.39 -1.03
C LEU A 280 -14.54 -19.60 -0.12
N ARG A 281 -14.26 -18.31 0.12
CA ARG A 281 -15.16 -17.42 0.89
C ARG A 281 -16.52 -17.29 0.23
N TYR A 282 -16.56 -17.14 -1.09
CA TYR A 282 -17.80 -17.12 -1.87
C TYR A 282 -18.62 -18.40 -1.64
N GLN A 283 -17.97 -19.56 -1.61
CA GLN A 283 -18.62 -20.84 -1.31
C GLN A 283 -18.94 -21.07 0.17
N ARG A 284 -18.46 -20.19 1.06
CA ARG A 284 -18.55 -20.30 2.53
C ARG A 284 -17.89 -21.57 3.05
N ILE A 285 -16.74 -21.90 2.46
CA ILE A 285 -15.88 -23.02 2.89
C ILE A 285 -14.84 -22.47 3.87
N ASP A 286 -14.69 -23.13 5.01
CA ASP A 286 -13.77 -22.72 6.05
C ASP A 286 -12.31 -22.79 5.57
N ARG A 287 -11.53 -21.75 5.89
CA ARG A 287 -10.13 -21.64 5.46
C ARG A 287 -9.25 -22.75 6.04
N THR A 288 -9.58 -23.27 7.23
CA THR A 288 -8.82 -24.34 7.88
C THR A 288 -8.83 -25.63 7.07
N ALA A 289 -9.99 -26.01 6.52
CA ALA A 289 -10.13 -27.20 5.69
C ALA A 289 -9.25 -27.13 4.42
N ALA A 290 -9.16 -25.96 3.82
CA ALA A 290 -8.29 -25.72 2.66
C ALA A 290 -6.80 -25.73 3.04
N ARG A 291 -6.44 -25.12 4.18
CA ARG A 291 -5.05 -25.12 4.71
C ARG A 291 -4.57 -26.53 5.05
N ASP A 292 -5.40 -27.32 5.73
CA ASP A 292 -5.08 -28.72 6.06
C ASP A 292 -4.78 -29.53 4.79
N LEU A 293 -5.56 -29.30 3.73
CA LEU A 293 -5.40 -29.97 2.45
C LEU A 293 -4.10 -29.57 1.72
N LEU A 294 -3.68 -28.30 1.84
CA LEU A 294 -2.47 -27.78 1.22
C LEU A 294 -1.19 -28.07 2.02
N ARG A 295 -1.31 -28.48 3.29
CA ARG A 295 -0.17 -28.62 4.20
C ARG A 295 1.01 -29.39 3.60
N PRO A 296 0.85 -30.57 2.95
CA PRO A 296 1.98 -31.28 2.35
C PRO A 296 2.66 -30.48 1.23
N ALA A 297 1.87 -29.93 0.30
CA ALA A 297 2.39 -29.14 -0.82
C ALA A 297 3.08 -27.84 -0.37
N ALA A 298 2.65 -27.30 0.76
CA ALA A 298 3.25 -26.12 1.39
C ALA A 298 4.63 -26.40 1.98
N HIS A 299 4.82 -27.56 2.62
CA HIS A 299 6.14 -27.97 3.10
C HIS A 299 7.10 -28.14 1.92
N ASP A 300 6.69 -28.87 0.88
CA ASP A 300 7.48 -29.03 -0.35
C ASP A 300 7.83 -27.69 -1.02
N HIS A 301 6.92 -26.71 -0.95
CA HIS A 301 7.15 -25.38 -1.50
C HIS A 301 8.22 -24.63 -0.69
N LEU A 302 8.09 -24.59 0.63
CA LEU A 302 9.06 -23.89 1.49
C LEU A 302 10.45 -24.53 1.43
N GLU A 303 10.56 -25.85 1.35
CA GLU A 303 11.84 -26.52 1.15
C GLU A 303 12.50 -26.08 -0.17
N ARG A 304 11.73 -25.99 -1.26
CA ARG A 304 12.23 -25.47 -2.54
C ARG A 304 12.60 -23.99 -2.46
N LEU A 305 11.76 -23.16 -1.83
CA LEU A 305 12.01 -21.73 -1.65
C LEU A 305 13.36 -21.50 -0.97
N VAL A 306 13.58 -22.19 0.17
CA VAL A 306 14.86 -22.13 0.88
C VAL A 306 16.00 -22.65 0.00
N ALA A 307 15.84 -23.77 -0.68
CA ALA A 307 16.90 -24.28 -1.57
C ALA A 307 17.28 -23.28 -2.68
N PHE A 308 16.31 -22.58 -3.28
CA PHE A 308 16.55 -21.53 -4.28
C PHE A 308 17.19 -20.29 -3.68
N THR A 309 16.77 -19.88 -2.49
CA THR A 309 17.35 -18.75 -1.75
C THR A 309 18.84 -18.95 -1.50
N PHE A 310 19.28 -20.20 -1.27
CA PHE A 310 20.69 -20.52 -1.07
C PHE A 310 21.50 -20.72 -2.36
N ALA A 311 20.89 -20.64 -3.55
CA ALA A 311 21.54 -21.00 -4.80
C ALA A 311 22.68 -20.06 -5.20
N ASP A 312 22.57 -18.76 -4.91
CA ASP A 312 23.60 -17.76 -5.16
C ASP A 312 24.48 -17.45 -3.92
N GLY A 313 24.17 -18.09 -2.79
CA GLY A 313 24.87 -17.93 -1.52
C GLY A 313 24.58 -16.60 -0.80
N VAL A 314 23.56 -15.86 -1.21
CA VAL A 314 23.11 -14.59 -0.63
C VAL A 314 21.67 -14.77 -0.15
N VAL A 315 21.42 -14.45 1.12
CA VAL A 315 20.05 -14.43 1.67
C VAL A 315 19.70 -13.00 2.03
N ASP A 316 18.69 -12.45 1.37
CA ASP A 316 18.24 -11.10 1.59
C ASP A 316 17.09 -10.98 2.61
N GLN A 317 16.51 -9.78 2.79
CA GLN A 317 15.35 -9.63 3.68
C GLN A 317 14.05 -10.04 3.01
N ALA A 318 13.93 -9.82 1.70
CA ALA A 318 12.74 -10.20 0.94
C ALA A 318 12.58 -11.73 0.96
N ASP A 319 13.68 -12.49 0.86
CA ASP A 319 13.62 -13.96 0.99
C ASP A 319 13.07 -14.42 2.35
N MET A 320 13.43 -13.71 3.42
CA MET A 320 12.92 -13.99 4.78
C MET A 320 11.43 -13.65 4.88
N ASP A 321 11.04 -12.51 4.32
CA ASP A 321 9.66 -12.02 4.33
C ASP A 321 8.76 -12.96 3.52
N ASP A 322 9.18 -13.38 2.32
CA ASP A 322 8.46 -14.35 1.48
C ASP A 322 8.22 -15.69 2.20
N PHE A 323 9.23 -16.17 2.95
CA PHE A 323 9.11 -17.38 3.76
C PHE A 323 8.09 -17.22 4.88
N GLU A 324 8.19 -16.14 5.67
CA GLU A 324 7.29 -15.90 6.81
C GLU A 324 5.85 -15.59 6.36
N ASP A 325 5.67 -14.85 5.26
CA ASP A 325 4.36 -14.58 4.67
C ASP A 325 3.65 -15.89 4.28
N THR A 326 4.39 -16.80 3.63
CA THR A 326 3.87 -18.13 3.25
C THR A 326 3.52 -18.97 4.49
N VAL A 327 4.37 -18.96 5.52
CA VAL A 327 4.12 -19.66 6.79
C VAL A 327 2.88 -19.11 7.49
N ALA A 328 2.75 -17.80 7.58
CA ALA A 328 1.62 -17.13 8.22
C ALA A 328 0.31 -17.38 7.46
N GLU A 329 0.35 -17.24 6.13
CA GLU A 329 -0.83 -17.41 5.28
C GLU A 329 -1.41 -18.82 5.37
N LEU A 330 -0.55 -19.83 5.31
CA LEU A 330 -0.93 -21.24 5.36
C LEU A 330 -1.02 -21.79 6.80
N SER A 331 -0.72 -20.95 7.79
CA SER A 331 -0.72 -21.30 9.22
C SER A 331 0.12 -22.55 9.52
N LEU A 332 1.32 -22.58 8.95
CA LEU A 332 2.25 -23.70 9.08
C LEU A 332 3.00 -23.61 10.40
N SER A 333 3.28 -24.77 10.99
CA SER A 333 4.04 -24.89 12.23
C SER A 333 4.66 -26.27 12.33
N GLY A 334 5.62 -26.42 13.24
CA GLY A 334 6.28 -27.70 13.51
C GLY A 334 7.79 -27.67 13.32
N PRO A 335 8.47 -28.80 13.62
CA PRO A 335 9.92 -28.85 13.68
C PRO A 335 10.60 -28.62 12.32
N VAL A 336 9.98 -29.07 11.22
CA VAL A 336 10.51 -28.88 9.86
C VAL A 336 10.54 -27.40 9.48
N ILE A 337 9.44 -26.68 9.72
CA ILE A 337 9.33 -25.24 9.44
C ILE A 337 10.34 -24.46 10.28
N GLU A 338 10.48 -24.80 11.55
CA GLU A 338 11.44 -24.14 12.44
C GLU A 338 12.89 -24.42 12.04
N ASP A 339 13.18 -25.60 11.48
CA ASP A 339 14.51 -25.90 10.94
C ASP A 339 14.85 -25.08 9.69
N LEU A 340 13.90 -24.97 8.75
CA LEU A 340 14.02 -24.12 7.58
C LEU A 340 14.22 -22.64 7.97
N ARG A 341 13.44 -22.15 8.94
CA ARG A 341 13.57 -20.80 9.50
C ARG A 341 14.96 -20.54 10.08
N ARG A 342 15.46 -21.46 10.92
CA ARG A 342 16.82 -21.36 11.47
C ARG A 342 17.88 -21.32 10.38
N ARG A 343 17.74 -22.16 9.34
CA ARG A 343 18.65 -22.20 8.20
C ARG A 343 18.65 -20.86 7.45
N LEU A 344 17.49 -20.29 7.15
CA LEU A 344 17.37 -18.98 6.51
C LEU A 344 17.98 -17.85 7.34
N HIS A 345 17.64 -17.75 8.63
CA HIS A 345 18.26 -16.76 9.52
C HIS A 345 19.78 -16.90 9.58
N ARG A 346 20.28 -18.14 9.58
CA ARG A 346 21.70 -18.41 9.53
C ARG A 346 22.34 -17.92 8.23
N GLY A 347 21.72 -18.20 7.07
CA GLY A 347 22.18 -17.68 5.77
C GLY A 347 22.20 -16.14 5.72
N ARG A 348 21.16 -15.50 6.27
CA ARG A 348 21.04 -14.05 6.37
C ARG A 348 22.16 -13.44 7.24
N LEU A 349 22.43 -14.05 8.39
CA LEU A 349 23.54 -13.67 9.27
C LEU A 349 24.88 -13.72 8.53
N LEU A 350 25.18 -14.84 7.86
CA LEU A 350 26.43 -15.00 7.11
C LEU A 350 26.56 -13.99 5.98
N THR A 351 25.46 -13.72 5.25
CA THR A 351 25.40 -12.71 4.19
C THR A 351 25.74 -11.30 4.73
N ARG A 352 25.14 -10.91 5.86
CA ARG A 352 25.40 -9.62 6.51
C ARG A 352 26.86 -9.48 6.95
N LEU A 353 27.41 -10.52 7.57
CA LEU A 353 28.83 -10.53 7.97
C LEU A 353 29.75 -10.33 6.77
N ARG A 354 29.56 -11.10 5.68
CA ARG A 354 30.34 -10.97 4.44
C ARG A 354 30.20 -9.59 3.81
N SER A 355 29.04 -8.95 3.93
CA SER A 355 28.81 -7.58 3.43
C SER A 355 29.57 -6.51 4.22
N GLY A 356 30.02 -6.83 5.44
CA GLY A 356 30.77 -5.93 6.32
C GLY A 356 29.98 -5.45 7.55
N GLU A 357 28.78 -5.98 7.79
CA GLU A 357 28.04 -5.73 9.03
C GLU A 357 28.59 -6.62 10.15
N LEU A 358 29.74 -6.22 10.70
CA LEU A 358 30.44 -7.01 11.70
C LEU A 358 29.99 -6.65 13.13
N PRO A 359 29.85 -7.65 14.02
CA PRO A 359 29.60 -7.39 15.43
C PRO A 359 30.77 -6.63 16.05
N GLN A 360 30.51 -5.96 17.18
CA GLN A 360 31.56 -5.37 18.01
C GLN A 360 31.58 -6.11 19.35
N GLN A 361 32.77 -6.53 19.78
CA GLN A 361 32.96 -7.23 21.04
C GLN A 361 33.74 -6.37 22.04
N PRO A 362 33.50 -6.54 23.36
CA PRO A 362 34.24 -5.85 24.40
C PRO A 362 35.76 -6.13 24.33
N THR A 363 36.55 -5.13 24.68
CA THR A 363 38.02 -5.13 24.55
C THR A 363 38.74 -5.55 25.84
N THR A 364 38.04 -6.20 26.77
CA THR A 364 38.53 -6.52 28.12
C THR A 364 39.84 -7.30 28.08
N GLY A 365 40.89 -6.73 28.68
CA GLY A 365 42.20 -7.38 28.81
C GLY A 365 43.08 -7.36 27.55
N LEU A 366 42.74 -6.58 26.52
CA LEU A 366 43.55 -6.42 25.30
C LEU A 366 44.07 -4.99 25.18
N HIS A 367 45.37 -4.85 24.94
CA HIS A 367 45.97 -3.58 24.51
C HIS A 367 45.73 -3.43 23.00
N LEU A 368 44.96 -2.40 22.64
CA LEU A 368 44.52 -2.11 21.28
C LEU A 368 45.04 -0.75 20.82
N ASP A 369 45.30 -0.62 19.52
CA ASP A 369 45.66 0.67 18.92
C ASP A 369 44.45 1.63 18.92
N THR A 370 44.69 2.94 18.80
CA THR A 370 43.62 3.95 18.70
C THR A 370 42.71 3.64 17.50
N ASP A 371 41.39 3.56 17.72
CA ASP A 371 40.35 3.15 16.76
C ASP A 371 40.36 1.68 16.32
N GLU A 372 41.15 0.82 16.97
CA GLU A 372 41.06 -0.62 16.75
C GLU A 372 39.82 -1.19 17.45
N ARG A 373 38.96 -1.86 16.68
CA ARG A 373 37.70 -2.46 17.15
C ARG A 373 37.76 -3.96 16.95
N ILE A 374 37.34 -4.71 17.97
CA ILE A 374 37.31 -6.18 17.93
C ILE A 374 35.96 -6.64 17.39
N HIS A 375 36.01 -7.52 16.39
CA HIS A 375 34.85 -8.17 15.79
C HIS A 375 34.68 -9.60 16.28
N LEU A 376 35.77 -10.33 16.48
CA LEU A 376 35.77 -11.68 17.05
C LEU A 376 36.86 -11.83 18.11
N ASN A 377 36.54 -12.54 19.18
CA ASN A 377 37.46 -12.96 20.23
C ASN A 377 36.99 -14.31 20.79
N LEU A 378 37.56 -15.40 20.27
CA LEU A 378 37.07 -16.77 20.54
C LEU A 378 38.22 -17.79 20.65
N PRO A 379 38.00 -18.93 21.31
CA PRO A 379 38.95 -20.04 21.32
C PRO A 379 39.17 -20.60 19.91
N ALA A 380 40.42 -20.90 19.57
CA ALA A 380 40.79 -21.47 18.28
C ALA A 380 42.03 -22.38 18.41
N VAL A 381 42.18 -23.34 17.50
CA VAL A 381 43.40 -24.13 17.36
C VAL A 381 44.07 -23.80 16.04
N HIS A 382 45.30 -23.30 16.09
CA HIS A 382 46.10 -23.02 14.91
C HIS A 382 46.82 -24.29 14.44
N ILE A 383 46.60 -24.66 13.18
CA ILE A 383 47.18 -25.85 12.54
C ILE A 383 48.29 -25.43 11.57
N ARG A 384 49.53 -25.83 11.87
CA ARG A 384 50.67 -25.64 10.97
C ARG A 384 51.04 -26.94 10.29
N ARG A 385 51.06 -26.96 8.95
CA ARG A 385 51.53 -28.12 8.18
C ARG A 385 53.06 -28.22 8.27
N MET A 386 53.57 -29.29 8.88
CA MET A 386 55.01 -29.56 9.00
C MET A 386 55.35 -30.87 8.29
N ALA A 387 56.64 -31.09 7.98
CA ALA A 387 57.10 -32.33 7.34
C ALA A 387 56.78 -33.61 8.13
N ARG A 388 56.66 -33.51 9.47
CA ARG A 388 56.33 -34.62 10.37
C ARG A 388 54.82 -34.72 10.68
N GLY A 389 53.98 -34.03 9.93
CA GLY A 389 52.54 -33.95 10.16
C GLY A 389 52.09 -32.59 10.73
N PRO A 390 50.77 -32.37 10.87
CA PRO A 390 50.23 -31.10 11.33
C PRO A 390 50.52 -30.86 12.82
N LYS A 391 51.13 -29.73 13.16
CA LYS A 391 51.27 -29.26 14.55
C LYS A 391 50.05 -28.41 14.90
N ARG A 392 49.27 -28.86 15.88
CA ARG A 392 48.14 -28.13 16.47
C ARG A 392 48.63 -27.29 17.66
N THR A 393 48.10 -26.08 17.81
CA THR A 393 48.41 -25.20 18.94
C THR A 393 47.13 -24.52 19.38
N GLU A 394 46.70 -24.78 20.62
CA GLU A 394 45.51 -24.16 21.19
C GLU A 394 45.78 -22.71 21.57
N GLY A 395 44.75 -21.87 21.46
CA GLY A 395 44.86 -20.46 21.76
C GLY A 395 43.56 -19.71 21.53
N ARG A 396 43.69 -18.41 21.24
CA ARG A 396 42.58 -17.52 20.91
C ARG A 396 42.80 -16.87 19.58
N LEU A 397 41.73 -16.78 18.80
CA LEU A 397 41.64 -15.97 17.59
C LEU A 397 40.97 -14.64 17.93
N ILE A 398 41.66 -13.55 17.59
CA ILE A 398 41.19 -12.18 17.72
C ILE A 398 41.17 -11.56 16.32
N VAL A 399 40.01 -11.06 15.90
CA VAL A 399 39.80 -10.44 14.60
C VAL A 399 39.38 -9.00 14.83
N SER A 400 40.18 -8.04 14.36
CA SER A 400 39.90 -6.60 14.46
C SER A 400 39.67 -5.98 13.09
N ASN A 401 39.27 -4.71 13.08
CA ASN A 401 39.23 -3.91 11.85
C ASN A 401 40.61 -3.66 11.21
N ARG A 402 41.74 -3.96 11.89
CA ARG A 402 43.10 -3.77 11.37
C ARG A 402 43.83 -5.06 11.01
N LYS A 403 43.63 -6.12 11.78
CA LYS A 403 44.41 -7.36 11.67
C LYS A 403 43.65 -8.54 12.24
N LEU A 404 44.11 -9.73 11.86
CA LEU A 404 43.86 -10.94 12.65
C LEU A 404 45.08 -11.23 13.54
N ARG A 405 44.82 -11.73 14.74
CA ARG A 405 45.81 -12.12 15.73
C ARG A 405 45.44 -13.48 16.30
N PHE A 406 46.39 -14.40 16.33
CA PHE A 406 46.29 -15.64 17.07
C PHE A 406 47.25 -15.59 18.27
N THR A 407 46.78 -15.97 19.45
CA THR A 407 47.58 -16.04 20.69
C THR A 407 47.44 -17.42 21.32
N GLY A 408 48.51 -18.23 21.30
CA GLY A 408 48.62 -19.50 22.02
C GLY A 408 49.82 -19.50 22.97
N ALA A 409 49.92 -20.52 23.84
CA ALA A 409 50.94 -20.61 24.89
C ALA A 409 52.39 -20.52 24.34
N ASP A 410 52.64 -21.18 23.21
CA ASP A 410 53.98 -21.27 22.59
C ASP A 410 54.05 -20.64 21.19
N ALA A 411 53.00 -19.92 20.77
CA ALA A 411 52.94 -19.32 19.43
C ALA A 411 51.98 -18.13 19.38
N GLY A 412 52.49 -16.98 18.96
CA GLY A 412 51.70 -15.81 18.57
C GLY A 412 51.87 -15.53 17.08
N THR A 413 50.80 -15.16 16.39
CA THR A 413 50.90 -14.71 14.99
C THR A 413 49.96 -13.54 14.77
N GLU A 414 50.48 -12.46 14.20
CA GLU A 414 49.70 -11.32 13.75
C GLU A 414 49.78 -11.20 12.24
N MET A 415 48.64 -10.93 11.61
CA MET A 415 48.56 -10.73 10.18
C MET A 415 47.66 -9.53 9.87
N PRO A 416 48.24 -8.42 9.40
CA PRO A 416 47.47 -7.29 8.89
C PRO A 416 46.62 -7.70 7.68
N TRP A 417 45.43 -7.13 7.54
CA TRP A 417 44.54 -7.42 6.41
C TRP A 417 45.17 -7.18 5.03
N ALA A 418 46.16 -6.28 4.94
CA ALA A 418 46.92 -6.05 3.72
C ALA A 418 47.60 -7.32 3.18
N ARG A 419 48.04 -8.23 4.08
CA ARG A 419 48.70 -9.50 3.72
C ARG A 419 47.73 -10.64 3.44
N VAL A 420 46.46 -10.49 3.76
CA VAL A 420 45.42 -11.50 3.50
C VAL A 420 44.89 -11.33 2.07
N VAL A 421 44.76 -12.45 1.38
CA VAL A 421 44.24 -12.57 0.01
C VAL A 421 42.78 -13.02 0.05
N SER A 422 42.51 -14.12 0.75
CA SER A 422 41.16 -14.67 0.92
C SER A 422 41.04 -15.39 2.26
N VAL A 423 39.80 -15.57 2.68
CA VAL A 423 39.41 -16.41 3.82
C VAL A 423 38.30 -17.32 3.33
N THR A 424 38.36 -18.60 3.68
CA THR A 424 37.36 -19.61 3.27
C THR A 424 37.10 -20.58 4.41
N ALA A 425 35.87 -21.07 4.52
CA ALA A 425 35.54 -22.22 5.37
C ALA A 425 35.48 -23.49 4.51
N ALA A 426 36.28 -24.50 4.86
CA ALA A 426 36.31 -25.79 4.17
C ALA A 426 36.68 -26.89 5.17
N ASP A 427 36.08 -28.08 5.04
CA ASP A 427 36.37 -29.27 5.86
C ASP A 427 36.32 -29.02 7.37
N GLY A 428 35.41 -28.15 7.84
CA GLY A 428 35.27 -27.80 9.25
C GLY A 428 36.39 -26.87 9.78
N LEU A 429 37.21 -26.30 8.90
CA LEU A 429 38.31 -25.41 9.21
C LEU A 429 38.12 -24.05 8.53
N VAL A 430 38.77 -23.03 9.10
CA VAL A 430 38.92 -21.71 8.47
C VAL A 430 40.33 -21.63 7.88
N GLU A 431 40.41 -21.46 6.57
CA GLU A 431 41.65 -21.28 5.84
C GLU A 431 41.83 -19.80 5.46
N VAL A 432 42.99 -19.24 5.81
CA VAL A 432 43.40 -17.88 5.50
C VAL A 432 44.55 -17.94 4.52
N SER A 433 44.32 -17.49 3.29
CA SER A 433 45.36 -17.36 2.28
C SER A 433 46.04 -16.00 2.39
N ALA A 434 47.37 -16.00 2.36
CA ALA A 434 48.17 -14.78 2.41
C ALA A 434 48.93 -14.54 1.11
N THR A 435 49.48 -13.34 0.95
CA THR A 435 50.29 -12.95 -0.22
C THR A 435 51.60 -13.73 -0.35
N SER A 436 52.03 -14.43 0.71
CA SER A 436 53.21 -15.29 0.68
C SER A 436 52.84 -16.73 1.00
N ALA A 437 53.50 -17.70 0.36
CA ALA A 437 53.20 -19.12 0.51
C ALA A 437 53.35 -19.66 1.95
N ARG A 438 54.12 -18.97 2.82
CA ARG A 438 54.31 -19.34 4.24
C ARG A 438 53.49 -18.49 5.21
N GLY A 439 52.74 -17.52 4.69
CA GLY A 439 52.05 -16.52 5.49
C GLY A 439 50.59 -16.84 5.79
N GLY A 440 50.03 -17.92 5.25
CA GLY A 440 48.64 -18.32 5.52
C GLY A 440 48.43 -18.91 6.92
N ALA A 441 47.18 -19.20 7.26
CA ALA A 441 46.81 -19.86 8.51
C ALA A 441 45.66 -20.85 8.29
N ILE A 442 45.66 -21.95 9.04
CA ILE A 442 44.53 -22.90 9.11
C ILE A 442 44.08 -22.96 10.55
N LEU A 443 42.79 -22.70 10.79
CA LEU A 443 42.22 -22.53 12.13
C LEU A 443 41.05 -23.49 12.31
N GLU A 444 41.09 -24.25 13.40
CA GLU A 444 39.94 -25.01 13.89
C GLU A 444 39.21 -24.16 14.93
N VAL A 445 37.90 -23.99 14.74
CA VAL A 445 37.03 -23.13 15.56
C VAL A 445 35.66 -23.81 15.70
N ALA A 446 34.88 -23.40 16.70
CA ALA A 446 33.56 -23.99 16.95
C ALA A 446 32.57 -23.78 15.78
N ASP A 447 32.66 -22.65 15.08
CA ASP A 447 31.78 -22.30 13.97
C ASP A 447 32.59 -21.71 12.79
N PRO A 448 33.13 -22.57 11.90
CA PRO A 448 34.01 -22.15 10.81
C PRO A 448 33.35 -21.20 9.81
N GLU A 449 32.08 -21.44 9.46
CA GLU A 449 31.37 -20.59 8.50
C GLU A 449 31.16 -19.17 9.01
N TYR A 450 30.77 -19.04 10.29
CA TYR A 450 30.59 -17.73 10.93
C TYR A 450 31.91 -16.96 11.01
N VAL A 451 32.98 -17.64 11.44
CA VAL A 451 34.30 -17.02 11.56
C VAL A 451 34.84 -16.61 10.20
N ALA A 452 34.73 -17.47 9.19
CA ALA A 452 35.14 -17.14 7.82
C ALA A 452 34.34 -15.94 7.28
N ALA A 453 33.01 -15.95 7.39
CA ALA A 453 32.15 -14.85 6.92
C ALA A 453 32.49 -13.51 7.58
N ALA A 454 32.73 -13.50 8.89
CA ALA A 454 33.13 -12.30 9.61
C ALA A 454 34.53 -11.81 9.21
N MET A 455 35.49 -12.72 9.01
CA MET A 455 36.83 -12.39 8.54
C MET A 455 36.83 -11.90 7.08
N GLU A 456 36.01 -12.47 6.21
CA GLU A 456 35.78 -11.99 4.83
C GLU A 456 35.22 -10.56 4.84
N GLY A 457 34.22 -10.29 5.68
CA GLY A 457 33.68 -8.95 5.87
C GLY A 457 34.74 -7.95 6.35
N ALA A 458 35.55 -8.34 7.34
CA ALA A 458 36.63 -7.50 7.88
C ALA A 458 37.69 -7.22 6.80
N LEU A 459 38.08 -8.23 6.04
CA LEU A 459 38.99 -8.09 4.90
C LEU A 459 38.42 -7.12 3.85
N ARG A 460 37.15 -7.25 3.49
CA ARG A 460 36.46 -6.38 2.53
C ARG A 460 36.46 -4.93 2.99
N ILE A 461 36.11 -4.67 4.25
CA ILE A 461 36.15 -3.32 4.85
C ILE A 461 37.59 -2.79 4.86
N ALA A 462 38.55 -3.58 5.32
CA ALA A 462 39.94 -3.15 5.45
C ALA A 462 40.57 -2.83 4.08
N LYS A 463 40.28 -3.62 3.04
CA LYS A 463 40.74 -3.32 1.67
C LYS A 463 40.10 -2.04 1.12
N ARG A 464 38.84 -1.74 1.46
CA ARG A 464 38.23 -0.42 1.18
C ARG A 464 38.88 0.71 2.00
N LEU A 465 39.18 0.50 3.29
CA LEU A 465 39.83 1.49 4.15
C LEU A 465 41.29 1.76 3.78
N THR A 466 41.97 0.80 3.18
CA THR A 466 43.31 1.01 2.61
C THR A 466 43.27 1.99 1.42
N LEU A 467 42.08 2.32 0.90
CA LEU A 467 41.84 3.24 -0.21
C LEU A 467 41.30 4.65 0.20
N THR A 468 41.31 5.05 1.49
CA THR A 468 40.54 6.21 2.04
C THR A 468 41.17 7.61 1.83
N PRO A 469 40.45 8.76 1.91
CA PRO A 469 39.09 9.16 1.46
C PRO A 469 39.12 10.32 0.43
N GLY A 470 38.21 10.36 -0.55
CA GLY A 470 38.06 11.54 -1.42
C GLY A 470 37.65 11.29 -2.87
N ARG A 471 37.64 10.04 -3.31
CA ARG A 471 36.92 9.67 -4.51
C ARG A 471 35.59 9.10 -4.07
N ARG A 472 34.52 9.90 -4.20
CA ARG A 472 33.18 9.33 -4.40
C ARG A 472 33.33 8.21 -5.41
N ASP A 473 32.55 7.15 -5.26
CA ASP A 473 32.36 6.15 -6.30
C ASP A 473 31.95 6.91 -7.57
N THR A 474 32.95 7.28 -8.36
CA THR A 474 32.70 7.98 -9.61
C THR A 474 32.04 6.92 -10.43
N ARG A 475 30.88 7.23 -11.02
CA ARG A 475 30.26 6.48 -12.13
C ARG A 475 31.22 6.18 -13.30
N SER A 476 32.50 6.55 -13.19
CA SER A 476 33.58 6.23 -14.08
C SER A 476 33.91 4.75 -14.03
N ILE A 477 33.46 4.04 -15.06
CA ILE A 477 33.83 2.66 -15.33
C ILE A 477 35.31 2.62 -15.76
N PRO A 478 36.15 1.78 -15.12
CA PRO A 478 37.56 1.60 -15.50
C PRO A 478 37.74 1.22 -16.98
N PRO A 479 38.80 1.69 -17.68
CA PRO A 479 39.02 1.41 -19.10
C PRO A 479 39.16 -0.09 -19.45
N ASP A 480 39.78 -0.88 -18.56
CA ASP A 480 39.90 -2.34 -18.67
C ASP A 480 38.53 -3.02 -18.62
N VAL A 481 37.67 -2.60 -17.70
CA VAL A 481 36.28 -3.08 -17.60
C VAL A 481 35.46 -2.69 -18.84
N LYS A 482 35.62 -1.46 -19.34
CA LYS A 482 34.98 -1.03 -20.60
C LYS A 482 35.42 -1.90 -21.77
N ALA A 483 36.70 -2.22 -21.88
CA ALA A 483 37.22 -3.06 -22.95
C ALA A 483 36.63 -4.48 -22.91
N VAL A 484 36.55 -5.09 -21.71
CA VAL A 484 35.96 -6.43 -21.53
C VAL A 484 34.47 -6.44 -21.92
N VAL A 485 33.70 -5.45 -21.46
CA VAL A 485 32.26 -5.35 -21.78
C VAL A 485 32.04 -5.04 -23.26
N TRP A 486 32.86 -4.15 -23.84
CA TRP A 486 32.83 -3.84 -25.28
C TRP A 486 33.09 -5.06 -26.15
N GLN A 487 34.08 -5.88 -25.77
CA GLN A 487 34.40 -7.11 -26.48
C GLN A 487 33.29 -8.16 -26.32
N ARG A 488 32.73 -8.30 -25.11
CA ARG A 488 31.63 -9.25 -24.82
C ARG A 488 30.36 -8.90 -25.61
N ASP A 489 29.97 -7.62 -25.61
CA ASP A 489 28.72 -7.16 -26.22
C ASP A 489 28.91 -6.83 -27.72
N GLY A 490 30.10 -7.08 -28.27
CA GLY A 490 30.40 -6.90 -29.69
C GLY A 490 30.29 -5.45 -30.18
N GLY A 491 30.38 -4.46 -29.28
CA GLY A 491 30.16 -3.05 -29.60
C GLY A 491 28.76 -2.75 -30.13
N LYS A 492 27.75 -3.47 -29.65
CA LYS A 492 26.34 -3.28 -30.02
C LYS A 492 25.46 -3.24 -28.78
N CYS A 493 24.29 -2.62 -28.90
CA CYS A 493 23.26 -2.63 -27.87
C CYS A 493 22.78 -4.07 -27.65
N VAL A 494 22.80 -4.54 -26.41
CA VAL A 494 22.37 -5.92 -26.09
C VAL A 494 20.87 -6.14 -26.25
N GLU A 495 20.06 -5.09 -26.13
CA GLU A 495 18.59 -5.16 -26.29
C GLU A 495 18.13 -5.15 -27.76
N CYS A 496 18.59 -4.19 -28.57
CA CYS A 496 18.08 -3.99 -29.94
C CYS A 496 19.10 -4.22 -31.05
N GLY A 497 20.37 -4.48 -30.73
CA GLY A 497 21.44 -4.74 -31.70
C GLY A 497 22.00 -3.52 -32.42
N ASP A 498 21.54 -2.30 -32.13
CA ASP A 498 22.06 -1.06 -32.73
C ASP A 498 23.53 -0.84 -32.35
N SER A 499 24.30 -0.21 -33.24
CA SER A 499 25.73 0.08 -33.05
C SER A 499 26.03 1.57 -32.88
N HIS A 500 25.03 2.44 -32.90
CA HIS A 500 25.20 3.89 -32.81
C HIS A 500 24.76 4.43 -31.45
N TYR A 501 25.42 5.51 -30.99
CA TYR A 501 25.09 6.21 -29.74
C TYR A 501 24.97 5.29 -28.51
N LEU A 502 26.01 4.48 -28.31
CA LEU A 502 26.09 3.47 -27.26
C LEU A 502 26.56 4.04 -25.93
N GLU A 503 25.95 3.58 -24.85
CA GLU A 503 26.24 3.95 -23.47
C GLU A 503 26.47 2.68 -22.65
N PHE A 504 27.39 2.74 -21.67
CA PHE A 504 27.57 1.67 -20.69
C PHE A 504 26.57 1.89 -19.55
N ASP A 505 25.70 0.93 -19.35
CA ASP A 505 24.64 0.95 -18.36
C ASP A 505 24.85 -0.17 -17.33
N HIS A 506 24.48 0.09 -16.08
CA HIS A 506 24.51 -0.92 -15.03
C HIS A 506 23.20 -1.70 -15.05
N ILE A 507 23.27 -3.02 -15.27
CA ILE A 507 22.11 -3.92 -15.25
C ILE A 507 21.34 -3.71 -13.93
N ILE A 508 22.06 -3.79 -12.80
CA ILE A 508 21.57 -3.35 -11.49
C ILE A 508 22.09 -1.92 -11.23
N PRO A 509 21.21 -0.92 -11.03
CA PRO A 509 21.64 0.46 -10.78
C PRO A 509 22.54 0.58 -9.56
N ILE A 510 23.48 1.53 -9.61
CA ILE A 510 24.35 1.85 -8.46
C ILE A 510 23.52 2.25 -7.23
N SER A 511 22.38 2.93 -7.42
CA SER A 511 21.47 3.29 -6.33
C SER A 511 20.87 2.08 -5.59
N ARG A 512 20.88 0.91 -6.21
CA ARG A 512 20.46 -0.39 -5.64
C ARG A 512 21.64 -1.30 -5.31
N GLY A 513 22.85 -0.73 -5.16
CA GLY A 513 24.05 -1.47 -4.79
C GLY A 513 24.75 -2.20 -5.94
N GLY A 514 24.39 -1.90 -7.19
CA GLY A 514 25.01 -2.51 -8.36
C GLY A 514 26.51 -2.21 -8.47
N ALA A 515 27.31 -3.27 -8.58
CA ALA A 515 28.76 -3.16 -8.70
C ALA A 515 29.18 -2.66 -10.10
N THR A 516 30.24 -1.87 -10.19
CA THR A 516 30.89 -1.51 -11.47
C THR A 516 31.83 -2.63 -11.89
N SER A 517 31.27 -3.72 -12.43
CA SER A 517 32.00 -4.91 -12.88
C SER A 517 31.57 -5.31 -14.29
N PRO A 518 32.37 -6.08 -15.05
CA PRO A 518 31.97 -6.55 -16.37
C PRO A 518 30.65 -7.31 -16.35
N ALA A 519 30.36 -8.07 -15.29
CA ALA A 519 29.14 -8.86 -15.15
C ALA A 519 27.88 -8.01 -14.94
N ASN A 520 27.99 -6.83 -14.33
CA ASN A 520 26.85 -5.95 -14.03
C ASN A 520 26.77 -4.73 -14.98
N LEU A 521 27.65 -4.66 -15.97
CA LEU A 521 27.63 -3.64 -17.00
C LEU A 521 27.18 -4.25 -18.32
N GLN A 522 26.46 -3.46 -19.10
CA GLN A 522 25.97 -3.80 -20.43
C GLN A 522 26.06 -2.58 -21.36
N ILE A 523 26.08 -2.82 -22.66
CA ILE A 523 26.00 -1.76 -23.66
C ILE A 523 24.55 -1.60 -24.12
N LEU A 524 24.02 -0.38 -24.00
CA LEU A 524 22.70 -0.01 -24.51
C LEU A 524 22.80 1.19 -25.45
N CYS A 525 21.92 1.24 -26.46
CA CYS A 525 21.70 2.49 -27.19
C CYS A 525 20.95 3.49 -26.29
N ARG A 526 21.09 4.78 -26.59
CA ARG A 526 20.46 5.85 -25.79
C ARG A 526 18.94 5.70 -25.63
N ALA A 527 18.24 5.13 -26.62
CA ALA A 527 16.79 4.91 -26.56
C ALA A 527 16.44 3.80 -25.55
N CYS A 528 17.05 2.62 -25.67
CA CYS A 528 16.85 1.51 -24.73
C CYS A 528 17.27 1.89 -23.31
N ASN A 529 18.37 2.65 -23.15
CA ASN A 529 18.83 3.10 -21.84
C ASN A 529 17.81 4.03 -21.14
N ARG A 530 17.18 4.95 -21.89
CA ARG A 530 16.12 5.83 -21.34
C ARG A 530 14.87 5.06 -20.95
N THR A 531 14.43 4.10 -21.77
CA THR A 531 13.27 3.26 -21.46
C THR A 531 13.52 2.46 -20.19
N LYS A 532 14.71 1.85 -20.06
CA LYS A 532 15.12 1.14 -18.85
C LYS A 532 15.10 2.07 -17.62
N GLY A 533 15.63 3.28 -17.74
CA GLY A 533 15.62 4.26 -16.66
C GLY A 533 14.24 4.77 -16.23
N ALA A 534 13.20 4.62 -17.06
CA ALA A 534 11.83 4.98 -16.71
C ALA A 534 11.05 3.87 -15.96
N HIS A 535 11.57 2.64 -15.96
CA HIS A 535 10.96 1.46 -15.37
C HIS A 535 11.70 0.92 -14.12
N ILE A 536 12.69 1.68 -13.63
CA ILE A 536 13.49 1.39 -12.45
C ILE A 536 13.23 2.47 -11.41
#